data_AF-Q2W365-F1
#
_entry.id   AF-Q2W365-F1
#
_cell.length_a   1.000
_cell.length_b   1.000
_cell.length_c   1.000
_cell.angle_alpha   90.00
_cell.angle_beta   90.00
_cell.angle_gamma   90.00
#
_symmetry.space_group_name_H-M   'P 1'
#
loop_
_entity.id
_entity.type
_entity.pdbx_description
1 polymer ?
#
loop_
_entity_poly.entity_id
_entity_poly.type
_entity_poly.pdbx_seq_one_letter_code
_entity_poly.pdbx_strand_id
1 'polypeptide(L)'
;MLPSHGLPFMGLHTRIDDLKAHHAERLDKTLQACAQPATAVQVLKVLFTRPLDAHQLGFATGETLAHLHHLMKLGRVVRTLEEDGVWRYRRA
;
A
#
# COMPACT_ATOMS: atom_id res chain seq x y z
N MET A 1 4.74 26.45 3.17
CA MET A 1 3.82 25.56 2.41
C MET A 1 2.41 25.82 2.85
N LEU A 2 1.50 26.04 1.89
CA LEU A 2 0.06 26.21 2.12
C LEU A 2 -0.67 24.98 1.56
N PRO A 3 -0.89 23.92 2.37
CA PRO A 3 -1.51 22.68 1.87
C PRO A 3 -3.04 22.80 1.78
N SER A 4 -3.66 22.02 0.90
CA SER A 4 -5.13 21.94 0.79
C SER A 4 -5.81 21.39 2.06
N HIS A 5 -5.07 20.61 2.87
CA HIS A 5 -5.52 20.06 4.14
C HIS A 5 -4.45 20.28 5.23
N GLY A 6 -4.89 20.65 6.43
CA GLY A 6 -4.01 20.97 7.57
C GLY A 6 -3.66 22.46 7.66
N LEU A 7 -2.71 22.79 8.54
CA LEU A 7 -2.26 24.17 8.74
C LEU A 7 -1.07 24.51 7.83
N PRO A 8 -0.85 25.78 7.49
CA PRO A 8 0.39 26.26 6.92
C PRO A 8 1.62 25.81 7.73
N PHE A 9 2.69 25.40 7.05
CA PHE A 9 3.91 24.92 7.70
C PHE A 9 5.18 25.25 6.92
N MET A 10 6.33 25.14 7.59
CA MET A 10 7.69 25.25 7.02
C MET A 10 8.41 23.90 7.06
N GLY A 11 9.44 23.70 6.23
CA GLY A 11 10.17 22.42 6.15
C GLY A 11 9.63 21.46 5.07
N LEU A 12 9.49 21.96 3.84
CA LEU A 12 9.01 21.17 2.69
C LEU A 12 9.86 19.92 2.44
N HIS A 13 11.19 20.06 2.43
CA HIS A 13 12.09 18.94 2.13
C HIS A 13 11.98 17.84 3.18
N THR A 14 11.96 18.20 4.47
CA THR A 14 11.70 17.26 5.56
C THR A 14 10.38 16.51 5.35
N ARG A 15 9.31 17.21 4.98
CA ARG A 15 8.02 16.57 4.72
C ARG A 15 8.07 15.60 3.53
N ILE A 16 8.82 15.93 2.48
CA ILE A 16 9.03 15.03 1.32
C ILE A 16 9.79 13.77 1.77
N ASP A 17 10.82 13.92 2.59
CA ASP A 17 11.62 12.80 3.08
C ASP A 17 10.81 11.90 4.01
N ASP A 18 9.98 12.46 4.88
CA ASP A 18 9.03 11.71 5.71
C ASP A 18 8.06 10.89 4.86
N LEU A 19 7.50 11.49 3.79
CA LEU A 19 6.58 10.80 2.89
C LEU A 19 7.27 9.65 2.14
N LYS A 20 8.51 9.86 1.70
CA LYS A 20 9.31 8.79 1.08
C LYS A 20 9.58 7.65 2.05
N ALA A 21 10.04 7.96 3.26
CA ALA A 21 10.31 6.98 4.30
C ALA A 21 9.05 6.18 4.65
N HIS A 22 7.92 6.87 4.81
CA HIS A 22 6.62 6.26 5.06
C HIS A 22 6.22 5.25 3.97
N HIS A 23 6.31 5.63 2.69
CA HIS A 23 5.97 4.70 1.60
C HIS A 23 6.99 3.57 1.46
N ALA A 24 8.27 3.80 1.74
CA ALA A 24 9.28 2.74 1.76
C ALA A 24 8.96 1.67 2.82
N GLU A 25 8.61 2.09 4.03
CA GLU A 25 8.15 1.18 5.11
C GLU A 25 6.92 0.37 4.68
N ARG A 26 5.93 1.03 4.07
CA ARG A 26 4.70 0.36 3.62
C ARG A 26 4.96 -0.61 2.49
N LEU A 27 5.82 -0.27 1.53
CA LEU A 27 6.24 -1.17 0.46
C LEU A 27 6.94 -2.42 1.01
N ASP A 28 7.78 -2.26 2.04
CA ASP A 28 8.43 -3.40 2.69
C ASP A 28 7.39 -4.31 3.36
N LYS A 29 6.45 -3.74 4.13
CA LYS A 29 5.32 -4.48 4.72
C LYS A 29 4.47 -5.20 3.68
N THR A 30 4.17 -4.55 2.54
CA THR A 30 3.47 -5.18 1.41
C THR A 30 4.25 -6.38 0.87
N LEU A 31 5.56 -6.21 0.64
CA LEU A 31 6.40 -7.29 0.12
C LEU A 31 6.55 -8.44 1.11
N GLN A 32 6.59 -8.16 2.41
CA GLN A 32 6.56 -9.17 3.47
C GLN A 32 5.22 -9.92 3.49
N ALA A 33 4.10 -9.22 3.36
CA ALA A 33 2.77 -9.85 3.25
C ALA A 33 2.64 -10.77 2.03
N CYS A 34 3.38 -10.47 0.95
CA CYS A 34 3.47 -11.31 -0.25
C CYS A 34 4.53 -12.42 -0.15
N ALA A 35 5.16 -12.67 1.01
CA ALA A 35 6.09 -13.80 1.17
C ALA A 35 5.39 -15.15 0.94
N GLN A 36 4.10 -15.22 1.24
CA GLN A 36 3.19 -16.27 0.80
C GLN A 36 2.12 -15.65 -0.13
N PRO A 37 1.48 -16.43 -1.02
CA PRO A 37 0.40 -15.91 -1.84
C PRO A 37 -0.71 -15.25 -0.99
N ALA A 38 -0.98 -13.98 -1.24
CA ALA A 38 -1.95 -13.19 -0.49
C ALA A 38 -2.87 -12.40 -1.43
N THR A 39 -4.15 -12.27 -1.05
CA THR A 39 -5.09 -11.38 -1.74
C THR A 39 -4.83 -9.92 -1.36
N ALA A 40 -5.32 -8.98 -2.17
CA ALA A 40 -5.21 -7.55 -1.84
C ALA A 40 -5.87 -7.22 -0.49
N VAL A 41 -6.95 -7.91 -0.12
CA VAL A 41 -7.63 -7.73 1.17
C VAL A 41 -6.76 -8.20 2.35
N GLN A 42 -6.02 -9.31 2.19
CA GLN A 42 -5.09 -9.77 3.22
C GLN A 42 -3.93 -8.78 3.42
N VAL A 43 -3.38 -8.25 2.32
CA VAL A 43 -2.34 -7.20 2.38
C VAL A 43 -2.89 -5.92 3.01
N LEU A 44 -4.12 -5.52 2.68
CA LEU A 44 -4.76 -4.34 3.26
C LEU A 44 -4.80 -4.42 4.79
N LYS A 45 -5.16 -5.58 5.35
CA LYS A 45 -5.21 -5.81 6.80
C LYS A 45 -3.84 -5.67 7.49
N VAL A 46 -2.73 -5.90 6.76
CA VAL A 46 -1.37 -5.66 7.27
C VAL A 46 -1.04 -4.16 7.27
N LEU A 47 -1.48 -3.44 6.25
CA LEU A 47 -1.17 -2.01 6.08
C LEU A 47 -2.07 -1.08 6.90
N PHE A 48 -3.29 -1.51 7.19
CA PHE A 48 -4.33 -0.74 7.88
C PHE A 48 -4.91 -1.57 9.02
N THR A 49 -4.37 -1.36 10.23
CA THR A 49 -4.70 -2.17 11.41
C THR A 49 -5.88 -1.64 12.22
N ARG A 50 -6.34 -0.41 11.92
CA ARG A 50 -7.50 0.20 12.59
C ARG A 50 -8.80 -0.22 11.89
N PRO A 51 -9.94 -0.26 12.61
CA PRO A 51 -11.25 -0.43 11.99
C PRO A 51 -11.48 0.63 10.92
N LEU A 52 -11.96 0.22 9.74
CA LEU A 52 -12.27 1.10 8.62
C LEU A 52 -13.79 1.09 8.40
N ASP A 53 -14.37 2.27 8.21
CA ASP A 53 -15.73 2.38 7.68
C ASP A 53 -15.76 2.07 6.16
N ALA A 54 -16.97 2.01 5.59
CA ALA A 54 -17.15 1.64 4.18
C ALA A 54 -16.45 2.61 3.21
N HIS A 55 -16.40 3.90 3.53
CA HIS A 55 -15.76 4.91 2.68
C HIS A 55 -14.23 4.80 2.77
N GLN A 56 -13.70 4.63 3.99
CA GLN A 56 -12.28 4.42 4.25
C GLN A 56 -11.76 3.13 3.60
N LEU A 57 -12.59 2.08 3.54
CA LEU A 57 -12.23 0.82 2.89
C LEU A 57 -11.93 1.01 1.39
N GLY A 58 -12.65 1.90 0.70
CA GLY A 58 -12.39 2.25 -0.68
C GLY A 58 -10.99 2.84 -0.87
N PHE A 59 -10.62 3.84 -0.06
CA PHE A 59 -9.28 4.45 -0.10
C PHE A 59 -8.18 3.44 0.26
N ALA A 60 -8.36 2.67 1.33
CA ALA A 60 -7.39 1.69 1.78
C ALA A 60 -7.14 0.59 0.73
N THR A 61 -8.19 0.19 0.01
CA THR A 61 -8.08 -0.77 -1.10
C THR A 61 -7.29 -0.17 -2.26
N GLY A 62 -7.60 1.06 -2.66
CA GLY A 62 -6.87 1.77 -3.72
C GLY A 62 -5.38 1.92 -3.40
N GLU A 63 -5.05 2.34 -2.19
CA GLU A 63 -3.66 2.50 -1.75
C GLU A 63 -2.91 1.14 -1.68
N THR A 64 -3.57 0.10 -1.18
CA THR A 64 -2.99 -1.25 -1.14
C THR A 64 -2.66 -1.76 -2.54
N LEU A 65 -3.59 -1.59 -3.49
CA LEU A 65 -3.37 -1.97 -4.89
C LEU A 65 -2.26 -1.14 -5.53
N ALA A 66 -2.15 0.16 -5.20
CA ALA A 66 -1.06 0.99 -5.70
C ALA A 66 0.31 0.46 -5.24
N HIS A 67 0.45 0.05 -3.98
CA HIS A 67 1.69 -0.57 -3.48
C HIS A 67 2.00 -1.90 -4.18
N LEU A 68 1.02 -2.77 -4.35
CA LEU A 68 1.17 -4.04 -5.06
C LEU A 68 1.60 -3.82 -6.51
N HIS A 69 0.90 -2.95 -7.25
CA HIS A 69 1.24 -2.64 -8.63
C HIS A 69 2.61 -1.96 -8.78
N HIS A 70 3.01 -1.11 -7.83
CA HIS A 70 4.35 -0.54 -7.81
C HIS A 70 5.42 -1.64 -7.68
N LEU A 71 5.26 -2.56 -6.74
CA LEU A 71 6.19 -3.70 -6.58
C LEU A 71 6.18 -4.65 -7.78
N MET A 72 5.03 -4.83 -8.43
CA MET A 72 4.93 -5.59 -9.69
C MET A 72 5.69 -4.90 -10.81
N LYS A 73 5.57 -3.58 -10.95
CA LYS A 73 6.34 -2.81 -11.94
C LYS A 73 7.85 -2.92 -11.70
N LEU A 74 8.27 -3.05 -10.45
CA LEU A 74 9.66 -3.30 -10.07
C LEU A 74 10.09 -4.78 -10.19
N GLY A 75 9.18 -5.68 -10.59
CA GLY A 75 9.46 -7.12 -10.72
C GLY A 75 9.65 -7.84 -9.38
N ARG A 76 9.25 -7.24 -8.25
CA ARG A 76 9.41 -7.83 -6.90
C ARG A 76 8.21 -8.66 -6.46
N VAL A 77 7.06 -8.45 -7.10
CA VAL A 77 5.80 -9.16 -6.85
C VAL A 77 5.23 -9.61 -8.19
N VAL A 78 4.64 -10.80 -8.23
CA VAL A 78 3.83 -11.30 -9.34
C VAL A 78 2.43 -11.63 -8.83
N ARG A 79 1.45 -11.70 -9.75
CA ARG A 79 0.09 -12.12 -9.42
C ARG A 79 -0.38 -13.27 -10.30
N THR A 80 -1.22 -14.12 -9.75
CA THR A 80 -1.90 -15.21 -10.45
C THR A 80 -3.39 -15.11 -10.19
N LEU A 81 -4.21 -15.33 -11.23
CA LEU A 81 -5.65 -15.47 -11.08
C LEU A 81 -5.91 -16.93 -10.71
N GLU A 82 -6.52 -17.17 -9.56
CA GLU A 82 -6.86 -18.52 -9.15
C GLU A 82 -8.29 -18.90 -9.56
N GLU A 83 -8.65 -20.17 -9.37
CA GLU A 83 -9.94 -20.75 -9.80
C GLU A 83 -11.15 -20.06 -9.16
N ASP A 84 -10.97 -19.45 -7.99
CA ASP A 84 -11.99 -18.65 -7.30
C ASP A 84 -12.20 -17.24 -7.90
N GLY A 85 -11.48 -16.91 -8.99
CA GLY A 85 -11.56 -15.61 -9.65
C GLY A 85 -10.84 -14.49 -8.88
N VAL A 86 -10.04 -14.82 -7.87
CA VAL A 86 -9.32 -13.84 -7.05
C VAL A 86 -7.85 -13.79 -7.42
N TRP A 87 -7.33 -12.57 -7.59
CA TRP A 87 -5.90 -12.36 -7.76
C TRP A 87 -5.15 -12.59 -6.44
N ARG A 88 -4.17 -13.50 -6.45
CA ARG A 88 -3.21 -13.66 -5.37
C ARG A 88 -1.84 -13.14 -5.80
N TYR A 89 -1.25 -12.36 -4.91
CA TYR A 89 0.03 -11.70 -5.07
C TYR A 89 1.07 -12.44 -4.25
N ARG A 90 2.21 -12.74 -4.85
CA ARG A 90 3.36 -13.34 -4.17
C ARG A 90 4.64 -12.63 -4.59
N ARG A 91 5.67 -12.71 -3.75
CA ARG A 91 7.02 -12.32 -4.12
C ARG A 91 7.44 -13.08 -5.39
N ALA A 92 8.08 -12.36 -6.31
CA ALA A 92 8.52 -12.90 -7.59
C ALA A 92 9.45 -14.11 -7.40
#